data_AF-A0A815A4R4-F1
#
_entry.id   AF-A0A815A4R4-F1
#
_cell.length_a   1.000
_cell.length_b   1.000
_cell.length_c   1.000
_cell.angle_alpha   90.00
_cell.angle_beta   90.00
_cell.angle_gamma   90.00
#
_symmetry.space_group_name_H-M   'P 1'
#
loop_
_entity.id
_entity.type
_entity.pdbx_description
1 polymer ?
#
loop_
_entity_poly.entity_id
_entity_poly.type
_entity_poly.pdbx_seq_one_letter_code
_entity_poly.pdbx_strand_id
1 'polypeptide(L)'
;MDQFLVTSSNPSLRHISKIQRAYKIVLITSIIWVLHSLVSYFNVGISLFTGVCIPNSPGSSLYAALFFIFIISVISITITMIFGYLTYRNIC
;
A
#
# COMPACT_ATOMS: atom_id res chain seq x y z
N MET A 1 -9.25 -0.62 23.06
CA MET A 1 -10.47 -1.46 23.05
C MET A 1 -10.43 -2.58 21.99
N ASP A 2 -9.46 -2.61 21.06
CA ASP A 2 -9.42 -3.62 20.00
C ASP A 2 -9.08 -5.04 20.48
N GLN A 3 -8.29 -5.18 21.55
CA GLN A 3 -7.81 -6.49 22.02
C GLN A 3 -8.94 -7.37 22.58
N PHE A 4 -9.98 -6.78 23.16
CA PHE A 4 -11.13 -7.49 23.75
C PHE A 4 -12.11 -8.03 22.71
N LEU A 5 -12.25 -7.33 21.56
CA LEU A 5 -13.13 -7.74 20.46
C LEU A 5 -12.50 -8.84 19.58
N VAL A 6 -11.17 -8.92 19.54
CA VAL A 6 -10.44 -9.95 18.79
C VAL A 6 -10.47 -11.31 19.50
N THR A 7 -10.50 -11.32 20.84
CA THR A 7 -10.64 -12.53 21.69
C THR A 7 -12.08 -12.89 22.03
N SER A 8 -13.06 -12.10 21.62
CA SER A 8 -14.47 -12.43 21.87
C SER A 8 -14.86 -13.70 21.11
N SER A 9 -15.48 -14.66 21.82
CA SER A 9 -15.97 -15.92 21.24
C SER A 9 -17.16 -15.72 20.28
N ASN A 10 -17.71 -14.50 20.19
CA ASN A 10 -18.84 -14.19 19.33
C ASN A 10 -18.37 -13.87 17.88
N PRO A 11 -18.74 -14.69 16.88
CA PRO A 11 -18.28 -14.52 15.51
C PRO A 11 -18.76 -13.21 14.85
N SER A 12 -19.91 -12.67 15.26
CA SER A 12 -20.44 -11.40 14.74
C SER A 12 -19.56 -10.21 15.11
N LEU A 13 -19.16 -10.12 16.39
CA LEU A 13 -18.29 -9.05 16.89
C LEU A 13 -16.89 -9.10 16.26
N ARG A 14 -16.38 -10.32 16.03
CA ARG A 14 -15.10 -10.53 15.33
C ARG A 14 -15.14 -10.10 13.87
N HIS A 15 -16.28 -10.29 13.19
CA HIS A 15 -16.48 -9.86 11.80
C HIS A 15 -16.49 -8.34 11.69
N ILE A 16 -17.22 -7.65 12.57
CA ILE A 16 -17.28 -6.18 12.61
C ILE A 16 -15.89 -5.57 12.87
N SER A 17 -15.12 -6.12 13.81
CA SER A 17 -13.75 -5.67 14.09
C SER A 17 -12.81 -5.84 12.88
N LYS A 18 -12.92 -6.95 12.15
CA LYS A 18 -12.16 -7.17 10.90
C LYS A 18 -12.54 -6.16 9.82
N ILE A 19 -13.83 -5.86 9.64
CA ILE A 19 -14.29 -4.86 8.67
C ILE A 19 -13.74 -3.48 9.02
N GLN A 20 -13.84 -3.04 10.27
CA GLN A 20 -13.28 -1.75 10.70
C GLN A 20 -11.77 -1.65 10.46
N ARG A 21 -11.03 -2.75 10.68
CA ARG A 21 -9.60 -2.80 10.39
C ARG A 21 -9.31 -2.74 8.88
N ALA A 22 -10.12 -3.42 8.06
CA ALA A 22 -10.00 -3.34 6.60
C ALA A 22 -10.25 -1.91 6.11
N TYR A 23 -11.28 -1.22 6.59
CA TYR A 23 -11.53 0.19 6.26
C TYR A 23 -10.38 1.11 6.66
N LYS A 24 -9.78 0.91 7.85
CA LYS A 24 -8.59 1.67 8.27
C LYS A 24 -7.42 1.47 7.31
N ILE A 25 -7.16 0.23 6.88
CA ILE A 25 -6.10 -0.07 5.91
C ILE A 25 -6.38 0.63 4.59
N VAL A 26 -7.60 0.49 4.05
CA VAL A 26 -8.01 1.13 2.78
C VAL A 26 -7.86 2.65 2.84
N LEU A 27 -8.23 3.27 3.95
CA LEU A 27 -8.11 4.71 4.14
C LEU A 27 -6.64 5.16 4.15
N ILE A 28 -5.77 4.45 4.88
CA ILE A 28 -4.32 4.73 4.90
C ILE A 28 -3.73 4.56 3.50
N THR A 29 -4.05 3.47 2.80
CA THR A 29 -3.56 3.21 1.45
C THR A 29 -4.02 4.31 0.49
N SER A 30 -5.26 4.77 0.61
CA SER A 30 -5.80 5.86 -0.22
C SER A 30 -5.04 7.17 0.02
N ILE A 31 -4.74 7.53 1.27
CA ILE A 31 -3.95 8.72 1.60
C ILE A 31 -2.55 8.64 0.98
N ILE A 32 -1.88 7.49 1.09
CA ILE A 32 -0.54 7.28 0.52
C ILE A 32 -0.58 7.47 -1.01
N TRP A 33 -1.58 6.90 -1.69
CA TRP A 33 -1.73 7.05 -3.13
C TRP A 33 -2.00 8.48 -3.57
N VAL A 34 -2.85 9.22 -2.84
CA VAL A 34 -3.13 10.63 -3.13
C VAL A 34 -1.86 11.48 -2.94
N LEU A 35 -1.14 11.28 -1.84
CA LEU A 35 0.13 11.99 -1.59
C LEU A 35 1.16 11.68 -2.66
N HIS A 36 1.31 10.40 -3.05
CA HIS A 36 2.23 10.00 -4.11
C HIS A 36 1.87 10.63 -5.46
N SER A 37 0.58 10.65 -5.80
CA SER A 37 0.09 11.28 -7.04
C SER A 37 0.34 12.79 -7.05
N LEU A 38 0.18 13.44 -5.91
CA LEU A 38 0.47 14.87 -5.74
C LEU A 38 1.95 15.17 -5.96
N VAL A 39 2.84 14.39 -5.34
CA VAL A 39 4.30 14.51 -5.52
C VAL A 39 4.68 14.31 -6.98
N SER A 40 4.11 13.33 -7.66
CA SER A 40 4.36 13.11 -9.09
C SER A 40 3.86 14.27 -9.95
N TYR A 41 2.69 14.85 -9.65
CA TYR A 41 2.16 16.00 -10.38
C TYR A 41 3.07 17.23 -10.32
N PHE A 42 3.64 17.53 -9.14
CA PHE A 42 4.55 18.68 -8.99
C PHE A 42 5.94 18.48 -9.59
N ASN A 43 6.36 17.22 -9.79
CA ASN A 43 7.71 16.89 -10.27
C ASN A 43 7.81 16.63 -11.77
N VAL A 44 6.68 16.69 -12.50
CA VAL A 44 6.62 16.50 -13.95
C VAL A 44 6.24 17.81 -14.61
N GLY A 45 7.09 18.31 -15.51
CA GLY A 45 6.78 19.45 -16.37
C GLY A 45 6.50 19.01 -17.80
N ILE A 46 5.74 19.81 -18.54
CA ILE A 46 5.55 19.59 -19.98
C ILE A 46 6.66 20.33 -20.72
N SER A 47 7.45 19.62 -21.52
CA SER A 47 8.40 20.25 -22.42
C SER A 47 7.67 21.04 -23.50
N LEU A 48 7.90 22.35 -23.54
CA LEU A 48 7.36 23.23 -24.57
C LEU A 48 7.84 22.87 -25.99
N PHE A 49 8.95 22.15 -26.11
CA PHE A 49 9.55 21.79 -27.41
C PHE A 49 9.04 20.46 -27.98
N THR A 50 8.70 19.50 -27.13
CA THR A 50 8.33 18.14 -27.55
C THR A 50 6.91 17.75 -27.15
N GLY A 51 6.26 18.52 -26.29
CA GLY A 51 4.94 18.19 -25.72
C GLY A 51 4.98 16.98 -24.77
N VAL A 52 6.17 16.45 -24.46
CA VAL A 52 6.36 15.28 -23.61
C VAL A 52 6.51 15.72 -22.16
N CYS A 53 5.97 14.91 -21.25
CA CYS A 53 6.23 15.01 -19.82
C CYS A 53 7.70 14.71 -19.52
N ILE A 54 8.46 15.72 -19.08
CA ILE A 54 9.85 15.55 -18.68
C ILE A 54 9.94 15.75 -17.16
N PRO A 55 10.67 14.88 -16.45
CA PRO A 55 10.99 15.11 -15.05
C PRO A 55 11.67 16.47 -14.86
N ASN A 56 11.08 17.33 -14.00
CA ASN A 56 11.62 18.67 -13.73
C ASN A 56 12.94 18.64 -12.95
N SER A 57 13.22 17.53 -12.26
CA SER A 57 14.43 17.37 -11.47
C SER A 57 15.01 15.96 -11.63
N PRO A 58 16.35 15.79 -11.62
CA PRO A 58 16.98 14.47 -11.66
C PRO A 58 16.53 13.58 -10.47
N GLY A 59 16.19 14.19 -9.32
CA GLY A 59 15.67 13.47 -8.15
C GLY A 59 14.32 12.79 -8.38
N SER A 60 13.48 13.28 -9.30
CA SER A 60 12.18 12.67 -9.60
C SER A 60 12.29 11.31 -10.29
N SER A 61 13.29 11.14 -11.18
CA SER A 61 13.57 9.86 -11.83
C SER A 61 14.03 8.80 -10.83
N LEU A 62 14.90 9.20 -9.89
CA LEU A 62 15.37 8.34 -8.81
C LEU A 62 14.24 7.97 -7.85
N TYR A 63 13.39 8.93 -7.49
CA TYR A 63 12.21 8.70 -6.66
C TYR A 63 11.26 7.66 -7.29
N ALA A 64 10.95 7.82 -8.57
CA ALA A 64 10.08 6.89 -9.29
C ALA A 64 10.66 5.46 -9.31
N ALA A 65 11.96 5.32 -9.59
CA ALA A 65 12.64 4.03 -9.58
C ALA A 65 12.62 3.37 -8.19
N LEU A 66 12.98 4.11 -7.13
CA LEU A 66 12.98 3.60 -5.76
C LEU A 66 11.58 3.22 -5.29
N PHE A 67 10.56 4.03 -5.59
CA PHE A 67 9.18 3.74 -5.23
C PHE A 67 8.68 2.47 -5.92
N PHE A 68 9.00 2.28 -7.20
CA PHE A 68 8.63 1.07 -7.95
C PHE A 68 9.27 -0.19 -7.36
N ILE A 69 10.56 -0.14 -7.04
CA ILE A 69 11.27 -1.25 -6.37
C ILE A 69 10.60 -1.56 -5.04
N PHE A 70 10.32 -0.53 -4.22
CA PHE A 70 9.67 -0.71 -2.93
C PHE A 70 8.32 -1.43 -3.05
N ILE A 71 7.46 -1.02 -3.98
CA ILE A 71 6.15 -1.64 -4.19
C ILE A 71 6.29 -3.11 -4.60
N ILE A 72 7.18 -3.45 -5.54
CA ILE A 72 7.40 -4.83 -5.98
C ILE A 72 7.91 -5.70 -4.81
N SER A 73 8.83 -5.18 -4.01
CA SER A 73 9.36 -5.89 -2.85
C SER A 73 8.28 -6.15 -1.81
N VAL A 74 7.45 -5.15 -1.49
CA VAL A 74 6.34 -5.29 -0.53
C VAL A 74 5.32 -6.32 -1.03
N ILE A 75 4.97 -6.30 -2.32
CA ILE A 75 4.06 -7.30 -2.89
C ILE A 75 4.64 -8.71 -2.76
N SER A 76 5.92 -8.89 -3.12
CA SER A 76 6.59 -10.20 -3.03
C SER A 76 6.64 -10.73 -1.60
N ILE A 77 6.98 -9.87 -0.63
CA ILE A 77 7.04 -10.24 0.79
C ILE A 77 5.65 -10.58 1.32
N THR A 78 4.63 -9.79 0.99
CA THR A 78 3.25 -10.02 1.46
C THR A 78 2.67 -11.32 0.91
N ILE A 79 2.89 -11.62 -0.38
CA ILE A 79 2.50 -12.89 -0.99
C ILE A 79 3.17 -14.05 -0.25
N THR A 80 4.49 -14.00 -0.08
CA THR A 80 5.26 -15.06 0.59
C THR A 80 4.79 -15.28 2.02
N MET A 81 4.55 -14.19 2.77
CA MET A 81 4.01 -14.25 4.13
C MET A 81 2.62 -14.87 4.19
N ILE A 82 1.72 -14.53 3.26
CA ILE A 82 0.36 -15.08 3.23
C ILE A 82 0.40 -16.57 2.91
N PHE A 83 1.13 -16.98 1.87
CA PHE A 83 1.25 -18.39 1.51
C PHE A 83 1.97 -19.20 2.59
N GLY A 84 3.03 -18.65 3.20
CA GLY A 84 3.71 -19.26 4.34
C GLY A 84 2.78 -19.45 5.53
N TYR A 85 1.98 -18.43 5.87
CA TYR A 85 0.99 -18.52 6.95
C TYR A 85 -0.10 -19.55 6.67
N LEU A 86 -0.65 -19.58 5.45
CA LEU A 86 -1.66 -20.56 5.06
C LEU A 86 -1.10 -21.98 5.10
N THR A 87 0.14 -22.17 4.63
CA THR A 87 0.82 -23.47 4.67
C THR A 87 1.03 -23.94 6.11
N TYR A 88 1.50 -23.07 7.00
CA TYR A 88 1.65 -23.37 8.43
C TYR A 88 0.31 -23.78 9.08
N ARG A 89 -0.76 -23.05 8.78
CA ARG A 89 -2.13 -23.33 9.25
C ARG A 89 -2.74 -24.62 8.73
N ASN A 90 -2.27 -25.13 7.59
CA ASN A 90 -2.83 -26.31 6.94
C ASN A 90 -2.04 -27.59 7.25
N ILE A 91 -0.83 -27.45 7.82
CA ILE A 91 0.04 -28.56 8.24
C ILE A 91 -0.11 -28.87 9.75
N CYS A 92 -0.51 -27.89 10.57
CA CYS A 92 -0.89 -28.06 11.99
C CYS A 92 -2.39 -28.22 12.16
#